data_AF-A0A538CDF5-F1
#
_entry.id   AF-A0A538CDF5-F1
#
_cell.length_a   1.000
_cell.length_b   1.000
_cell.length_c   1.000
_cell.angle_alpha   90.00
_cell.angle_beta   90.00
_cell.angle_gamma   90.00
#
_symmetry.space_group_name_H-M   'P 1'
#
loop_
_entity.id
_entity.type
_entity.pdbx_description
1 polymer ?
#
loop_
_entity_poly.entity_id
_entity_poly.type
_entity_poly.pdbx_seq_one_letter_code
_entity_poly.pdbx_strand_id
1 'polypeptide(L)'
;MQEEEATPVGRGRRARGPTRRRRERLPEVVRTADKTMLITEIGERDQIAVLEDRTLVEHYITRSGAHSMVGNIYLGKVQNVLPGMEAAFVDVGEVSYDEEVDGETPRIEHVLKAGQNVLVQVTKDPMGGKGARLTQEISLPGRYVVLVPKNPEVFGISRRLPDNERRRLKDILKKVKPAEHGLIVRTAADGADAEDLQADLERLAVEWAAIEKSAKRGKAPRVLYEEPELTVRVVRDLFTEGEFKEMVTDSPAIFERVTSYLQSVAPDLLSKVRMHDGKLPVLETYHATEQIHKALERKVWLPSGGYVVIDRTEAMTVIDVNTGKHVGKANLEETVTKTNVEAAEEIARQLRLRDIGGIIIIDFIDMLLERNKDKVVQTLKNAMAVDKTRSQVFDISPLGLLEVTRKRVSAGLLESFSETCPTCEGRGIILTHKL
;
A
#
# COMPACT_ATOMS: atom_id res chain seq x y z
N MET A 1 49.83 -10.58 -57.05
CA MET A 1 49.18 -9.68 -56.08
C MET A 1 47.77 -10.20 -55.90
N GLN A 2 47.45 -10.64 -54.69
CA GLN A 2 46.19 -11.30 -54.34
C GLN A 2 45.10 -10.24 -54.22
N GLU A 3 43.99 -10.43 -54.93
CA GLU A 3 42.71 -9.78 -54.62
C GLU A 3 41.79 -10.86 -54.05
N GLU A 4 41.45 -10.70 -52.76
CA GLU A 4 40.38 -11.41 -52.08
C GLU A 4 39.05 -10.72 -52.40
N GLU A 5 38.17 -11.40 -53.13
CA GLU A 5 36.76 -11.02 -53.23
C GLU A 5 35.93 -11.79 -52.18
N ALA A 6 35.31 -11.02 -51.29
CA ALA A 6 34.55 -11.51 -50.15
C ALA A 6 33.15 -12.03 -50.54
N THR A 7 32.86 -13.28 -50.20
CA THR A 7 31.50 -13.85 -50.16
C THR A 7 30.70 -13.33 -48.94
N PRO A 8 29.39 -13.05 -49.07
CA PRO A 8 28.60 -12.43 -48.01
C PRO A 8 28.15 -13.45 -46.94
N VAL A 9 28.49 -13.18 -45.68
CA VAL A 9 28.03 -13.98 -44.53
C VAL A 9 26.58 -13.61 -44.18
N GLY A 10 25.74 -14.64 -44.05
CA GLY A 10 24.30 -14.56 -43.85
C GLY A 10 23.84 -13.74 -42.63
N ARG A 11 22.68 -13.12 -42.79
CA ARG A 11 21.95 -12.36 -41.76
C ARG A 11 21.74 -13.20 -40.50
N GLY A 12 22.49 -12.88 -39.43
CA GLY A 12 22.25 -13.39 -38.09
C GLY A 12 20.88 -12.94 -37.58
N ARG A 13 20.04 -13.90 -37.17
CA ARG A 13 18.77 -13.67 -36.49
C ARG A 13 19.03 -12.90 -35.19
N ARG A 14 18.50 -11.67 -35.09
CA ARG A 14 18.44 -10.93 -33.83
C ARG A 14 17.75 -11.78 -32.76
N ALA A 15 18.45 -12.03 -31.66
CA ALA A 15 17.88 -12.65 -30.48
C ALA A 15 16.67 -11.83 -30.02
N ARG A 16 15.52 -12.49 -29.88
CA ARG A 16 14.31 -11.89 -29.31
C ARG A 16 14.62 -11.53 -27.85
N GLY A 17 14.53 -10.24 -27.52
CA GLY A 17 14.62 -9.77 -26.14
C GLY A 17 13.58 -10.46 -25.24
N PRO A 18 13.74 -10.39 -23.91
CA PRO A 18 12.90 -11.11 -22.97
C PRO A 18 11.43 -10.76 -23.22
N THR A 19 10.64 -11.78 -23.52
CA THR A 19 9.19 -11.68 -23.65
C THR A 19 8.64 -11.00 -22.40
N ARG A 20 8.12 -9.77 -22.53
CA ARG A 20 7.33 -9.10 -21.48
C ARG A 20 6.29 -10.11 -21.01
N ARG A 21 6.50 -10.74 -19.84
CA ARG A 21 5.48 -11.60 -19.20
C ARG A 21 4.19 -10.78 -19.16
N ARG A 22 3.17 -11.25 -19.87
CA ARG A 22 1.84 -10.64 -19.88
C ARG A 22 1.36 -10.65 -18.43
N ARG A 23 1.46 -9.51 -17.73
CA ARG A 23 1.04 -9.39 -16.33
C ARG A 23 -0.44 -9.79 -16.26
N GLU A 24 -0.75 -10.73 -15.39
CA GLU A 24 -2.12 -11.24 -15.20
C GLU A 24 -3.09 -10.12 -14.86
N ARG A 25 -4.33 -10.26 -15.33
CA ARG A 25 -5.41 -9.32 -15.07
C ARG A 25 -5.87 -9.51 -13.63
N LEU A 26 -6.02 -8.42 -12.87
CA LEU A 26 -6.58 -8.49 -11.53
C LEU A 26 -8.06 -8.94 -11.62
N PRO A 27 -8.54 -9.76 -10.67
CA PRO A 27 -9.96 -10.03 -10.53
C PRO A 27 -10.76 -8.74 -10.38
N GLU A 28 -11.97 -8.72 -10.94
CA GLU A 28 -12.90 -7.62 -10.76
C GLU A 28 -13.53 -7.72 -9.36
N VAL A 29 -13.44 -6.64 -8.58
CA VAL A 29 -13.98 -6.59 -7.22
C VAL A 29 -15.35 -5.93 -7.29
N VAL A 30 -16.39 -6.66 -6.85
CA VAL A 30 -17.72 -6.09 -6.68
C VAL A 30 -17.65 -5.06 -5.57
N ARG A 31 -18.09 -3.84 -5.85
CA ARG A 31 -18.10 -2.75 -4.86
C ARG A 31 -19.52 -2.54 -4.36
N THR A 32 -19.72 -2.85 -3.09
CA THR A 32 -20.97 -2.61 -2.36
C THR A 32 -20.71 -1.51 -1.32
N ALA A 33 -21.71 -0.65 -1.12
CA ALA A 33 -21.66 0.37 -0.07
C ALA A 33 -21.98 -0.30 1.27
N ASP A 34 -21.04 -1.08 1.80
CA ASP A 34 -21.19 -1.87 3.01
C ASP A 34 -20.21 -1.50 4.13
N LYS A 35 -19.23 -0.63 3.85
CA LYS A 35 -18.18 -0.29 4.80
C LYS A 35 -18.54 0.88 5.71
N THR A 36 -18.03 0.81 6.93
CA THR A 36 -18.09 1.90 7.92
C THR A 36 -16.67 2.22 8.38
N MET A 37 -16.27 3.50 8.29
CA MET A 37 -14.98 3.96 8.82
C MET A 37 -15.20 4.51 10.23
N LEU A 38 -14.46 4.01 11.20
CA LEU A 38 -14.47 4.50 12.58
C LEU A 38 -13.15 5.17 12.87
N ILE A 39 -13.17 6.38 13.42
CA ILE A 39 -11.96 7.11 13.78
C ILE A 39 -12.08 7.57 15.23
N THR A 40 -11.05 7.35 16.02
CA THR A 40 -11.00 7.81 17.41
C THR A 40 -9.62 8.35 17.75
N GLU A 41 -9.57 9.21 18.76
CA GLU A 41 -8.35 9.80 19.29
C GLU A 41 -8.11 9.23 20.69
N ILE A 42 -7.00 8.52 20.88
CA ILE A 42 -6.60 7.91 22.15
C ILE A 42 -5.22 8.46 22.53
N GLY A 43 -5.21 9.44 23.43
CA GLY A 43 -3.99 10.17 23.80
C GLY A 43 -3.45 10.94 22.59
N GLU A 44 -2.20 10.70 22.22
CA GLU A 44 -1.58 11.31 21.03
C GLU A 44 -1.63 10.40 19.80
N ARG A 45 -2.63 9.50 19.69
CA ARG A 45 -2.77 8.56 18.58
C ARG A 45 -4.19 8.57 18.04
N ASP A 46 -4.29 8.66 16.73
CA ASP A 46 -5.51 8.40 15.99
C ASP A 46 -5.54 6.91 15.65
N GLN A 47 -6.68 6.27 15.92
CA GLN A 47 -6.97 4.92 15.45
C GLN A 47 -8.09 4.98 14.43
N ILE A 48 -7.86 4.30 13.30
CA ILE A 48 -8.81 4.23 12.19
C ILE A 48 -9.11 2.76 11.95
N ALA A 49 -10.37 2.37 12.12
CA ALA A 49 -10.86 1.03 11.85
C ALA A 49 -11.82 1.08 10.67
N VAL A 50 -11.66 0.15 9.73
CA VAL A 50 -12.62 -0.03 8.62
C VAL A 50 -13.35 -1.34 8.86
N LEU A 51 -14.66 -1.24 9.03
CA LEU A 51 -15.56 -2.39 9.11
C LEU A 51 -16.20 -2.62 7.74
N GLU A 52 -16.31 -3.87 7.33
CA GLU A 52 -17.18 -4.33 6.25
C GLU A 52 -18.35 -5.05 6.92
N ASP A 53 -19.54 -4.46 6.83
CA ASP A 53 -20.70 -4.75 7.68
C ASP A 53 -20.42 -4.66 9.19
N ARG A 54 -19.95 -5.76 9.80
CA ARG A 54 -19.58 -5.82 11.23
C ARG A 54 -18.20 -6.43 11.46
N THR A 55 -17.52 -6.80 10.40
CA THR A 55 -16.22 -7.46 10.46
C THR A 55 -15.13 -6.42 10.21
N LEU A 56 -14.16 -6.36 11.12
CA LEU A 56 -13.01 -5.48 10.99
C LEU A 56 -12.09 -5.99 9.88
N VAL A 57 -11.86 -5.18 8.85
CA VAL A 57 -11.08 -5.57 7.67
C VAL A 57 -9.75 -4.84 7.54
N GLU A 58 -9.67 -3.60 8.02
CA GLU A 58 -8.44 -2.80 8.03
C GLU A 58 -8.34 -2.00 9.32
N HIS A 59 -7.12 -1.79 9.81
CA HIS A 59 -6.85 -0.97 10.99
C HIS A 59 -5.55 -0.19 10.77
N TYR A 60 -5.61 1.11 11.06
CA TYR A 60 -4.48 2.04 10.98
C TYR A 60 -4.31 2.75 12.31
N ILE A 61 -3.06 3.01 12.68
CA ILE A 61 -2.71 3.73 13.90
C ILE A 61 -1.64 4.78 13.60
N THR A 62 -1.85 6.01 14.05
CA THR A 62 -0.78 7.01 14.05
C THR A 62 0.16 6.76 15.22
N ARG A 63 1.45 6.99 14.99
CA ARG A 63 2.43 6.99 16.07
C ARG A 63 2.43 8.38 16.72
N SER A 64 2.33 8.42 18.04
CA SER A 64 2.57 9.62 18.83
C SER A 64 3.96 10.18 18.54
N GLY A 65 4.06 11.47 18.22
CA GLY A 65 5.32 12.20 18.07
C GLY A 65 6.19 11.88 16.84
N ALA A 66 5.82 10.91 16.00
CA ALA A 66 6.56 10.59 14.77
C ALA A 66 5.77 11.06 13.54
N HIS A 67 6.00 12.31 13.14
CA HIS A 67 5.53 12.80 11.85
C HIS A 67 6.24 12.03 10.73
N SER A 68 5.49 11.21 9.99
CA SER A 68 6.01 10.57 8.79
C SER A 68 6.38 11.66 7.80
N MET A 69 7.59 11.59 7.25
CA MET A 69 8.04 12.52 6.22
C MET A 69 7.61 12.04 4.82
N VAL A 70 7.08 10.82 4.71
CA VAL A 70 6.66 10.22 3.42
C VAL A 70 5.62 11.09 2.73
N GLY A 71 5.94 11.50 1.50
CA GLY A 71 5.12 12.38 0.68
C GLY A 71 5.57 13.84 0.72
N ASN A 72 6.27 14.28 1.78
CA ASN A 72 6.78 15.65 1.89
C ASN A 72 7.78 15.95 0.77
N ILE A 73 7.77 17.20 0.32
CA ILE A 73 8.64 17.71 -0.74
C ILE A 73 9.57 18.75 -0.15
N TYR A 74 10.86 18.59 -0.43
CA TYR A 74 11.92 19.44 0.08
C TYR A 74 12.70 20.06 -1.07
N LEU A 75 13.18 21.28 -0.85
CA LEU A 75 14.32 21.80 -1.56
C LEU A 75 15.57 21.35 -0.80
N GLY A 76 16.19 20.28 -1.27
CA GLY A 76 17.39 19.72 -0.68
C GLY A 76 18.68 20.26 -1.29
N LYS A 77 19.81 19.99 -0.63
CA LYS A 77 21.15 20.33 -1.11
C LYS A 77 22.00 19.07 -1.22
N VAL A 78 22.50 18.76 -2.41
CA VAL A 78 23.37 17.59 -2.61
C VAL A 78 24.64 17.77 -1.76
N GLN A 79 24.89 16.86 -0.81
CA GLN A 79 26.11 16.83 -0.02
C GLN A 79 27.22 16.09 -0.76
N ASN A 80 26.92 14.91 -1.28
CA ASN A 80 27.89 14.06 -1.96
C ASN A 80 27.24 13.22 -3.06
N VAL A 81 28.02 12.83 -4.06
CA VAL A 81 27.59 11.92 -5.14
C VAL A 81 28.50 10.71 -5.10
N LEU A 82 27.92 9.51 -5.07
CA LEU A 82 28.62 8.24 -5.07
C LEU A 82 28.38 7.50 -6.39
N PRO A 83 29.26 7.65 -7.39
CA PRO A 83 29.08 7.02 -8.71
C PRO A 83 29.02 5.50 -8.63
N GLY A 84 29.78 4.88 -7.71
CA GLY A 84 29.83 3.43 -7.54
C GLY A 84 28.53 2.79 -7.03
N MET A 85 27.61 3.59 -6.47
CA MET A 85 26.29 3.15 -6.01
C MET A 85 25.15 3.75 -6.85
N GLU A 86 25.49 4.53 -7.88
CA GLU A 86 24.54 5.35 -8.65
C GLU A 86 23.61 6.19 -7.75
N ALA A 87 24.20 6.74 -6.67
CA ALA A 87 23.46 7.41 -5.62
C ALA A 87 24.02 8.78 -5.23
N ALA A 88 23.17 9.62 -4.64
CA ALA A 88 23.56 10.91 -4.10
C ALA A 88 22.99 11.14 -2.71
N PHE A 89 23.79 11.75 -1.84
CA PHE A 89 23.37 12.21 -0.53
C PHE A 89 22.82 13.62 -0.64
N VAL A 90 21.57 13.83 -0.20
CA VAL A 90 20.89 15.13 -0.22
C VAL A 90 20.57 15.53 1.21
N ASP A 91 20.96 16.73 1.60
CA ASP A 91 20.55 17.35 2.86
C ASP A 91 19.16 17.98 2.72
N VAL A 92 18.23 17.62 3.58
CA VAL A 92 16.90 18.27 3.68
C VAL A 92 16.61 18.87 5.06
N GLY A 93 17.63 19.05 5.90
CA GLY A 93 17.57 19.85 7.13
C GLY A 93 17.88 19.07 8.41
N GLU A 94 17.62 17.76 8.46
CA GLU A 94 17.79 16.97 9.70
C GLU A 94 18.33 15.53 9.56
N VAL A 95 18.56 14.98 8.36
CA VAL A 95 19.23 13.66 8.22
C VAL A 95 20.02 13.60 6.91
N SER A 96 20.94 12.65 6.80
CA SER A 96 21.68 12.33 5.57
C SER A 96 20.96 11.16 4.85
N TYR A 97 20.80 11.23 3.53
CA TYR A 97 19.80 10.45 2.80
C TYR A 97 20.31 9.81 1.52
N ASP A 98 19.71 8.69 1.08
CA ASP A 98 20.16 7.91 -0.09
C ASP A 98 19.18 8.06 -1.27
N GLU A 99 19.69 8.32 -2.46
CA GLU A 99 18.93 8.40 -3.72
C GLU A 99 19.35 7.23 -4.61
N GLU A 100 18.47 6.28 -4.93
CA GLU A 100 18.73 5.26 -5.96
C GLU A 100 18.04 5.69 -7.25
N VAL A 101 18.80 5.95 -8.31
CA VAL A 101 18.26 6.24 -9.65
C VAL A 101 18.10 4.91 -10.40
N ASP A 102 16.87 4.54 -10.76
CA ASP A 102 16.58 3.28 -11.49
C ASP A 102 16.21 3.60 -12.95
N GLY A 103 17.07 3.21 -13.90
CA GLY A 103 16.82 3.31 -15.34
C GLY A 103 18.08 3.51 -16.19
N GLU A 104 17.97 3.34 -17.52
CA GLU A 104 18.98 3.60 -18.55
C GLU A 104 19.36 5.11 -18.68
N THR A 105 19.41 5.81 -17.55
CA THR A 105 19.77 7.22 -17.43
C THR A 105 21.29 7.42 -17.41
N PRO A 106 21.79 8.59 -17.81
CA PRO A 106 23.21 8.92 -17.71
C PRO A 106 23.70 8.78 -16.27
N ARG A 107 24.96 8.35 -16.10
CA ARG A 107 25.61 8.16 -14.79
C ARG A 107 25.35 9.35 -13.87
N ILE A 108 25.07 9.07 -12.59
CA ILE A 108 24.70 10.08 -11.58
C ILE A 108 25.68 11.26 -11.49
N GLU A 109 26.97 11.01 -11.71
CA GLU A 109 28.06 12.00 -11.74
C GLU A 109 27.91 13.08 -12.82
N HIS A 110 27.14 12.80 -13.87
CA HIS A 110 26.82 13.76 -14.94
C HIS A 110 25.51 14.52 -14.68
N VAL A 111 24.69 14.06 -13.75
CA VAL A 111 23.35 14.59 -13.47
C VAL A 111 23.35 15.50 -12.24
N LEU A 112 24.09 15.13 -11.20
CA LEU A 112 24.14 15.86 -9.93
C LEU A 112 25.56 16.25 -9.54
N LYS A 113 25.69 17.42 -8.89
CA LYS A 113 26.95 17.92 -8.32
C LYS A 113 26.79 18.25 -6.84
N ALA A 114 27.83 18.04 -6.06
CA ALA A 114 27.87 18.48 -4.67
C ALA A 114 27.60 20.00 -4.58
N GLY A 115 26.76 20.39 -3.63
CA GLY A 115 26.28 21.76 -3.42
C GLY A 115 25.09 22.19 -4.26
N GLN A 116 24.67 21.39 -5.25
CA GLN A 116 23.50 21.67 -6.08
C GLN A 116 22.20 21.61 -5.27
N ASN A 117 21.28 22.54 -5.52
CA ASN A 117 19.93 22.44 -4.99
C ASN A 117 19.10 21.49 -5.86
N VAL A 118 18.37 20.59 -5.22
CA VAL A 118 17.54 19.59 -5.88
C VAL A 118 16.17 19.50 -5.21
N LEU A 119 15.12 19.38 -6.02
CA LEU A 119 13.76 19.17 -5.54
C LEU A 119 13.56 17.67 -5.33
N VAL A 120 13.21 17.26 -4.12
CA VAL A 120 13.10 15.84 -3.77
C VAL A 120 11.84 15.57 -2.97
N GLN A 121 11.24 14.39 -3.18
CA GLN A 121 10.13 13.86 -2.40
C GLN A 121 10.57 12.65 -1.60
N VAL A 122 10.10 12.54 -0.36
CA VAL A 122 10.37 11.37 0.50
C VAL A 122 9.46 10.21 0.12
N THR A 123 10.07 9.06 -0.18
CA THR A 123 9.35 7.82 -0.57
C THR A 123 9.28 6.79 0.56
N LYS A 124 10.22 6.83 1.49
CA LYS A 124 10.27 5.97 2.69
C LYS A 124 10.84 6.75 3.86
N ASP A 125 10.22 6.61 5.03
CA ASP A 125 10.76 7.13 6.29
C ASP A 125 12.14 6.50 6.61
N PRO A 126 12.99 7.20 7.38
CA PRO A 126 14.22 6.62 7.87
C PRO A 126 13.91 5.40 8.74
N MET A 127 14.73 4.35 8.62
CA MET A 127 14.52 3.11 9.36
C MET A 127 15.86 2.57 9.86
N GLY A 128 15.99 2.50 11.19
CA GLY A 128 17.25 2.15 11.85
C GLY A 128 18.33 3.20 11.57
N GLY A 129 19.56 2.75 11.27
CA GLY A 129 20.68 3.62 10.89
C GLY A 129 20.67 4.08 9.43
N LYS A 130 19.63 3.75 8.63
CA LYS A 130 19.50 4.16 7.24
C LYS A 130 18.58 5.38 7.14
N GLY A 131 19.02 6.41 6.40
CA GLY A 131 18.22 7.59 6.11
C GLY A 131 16.95 7.26 5.31
N ALA A 132 16.03 8.23 5.24
CA ALA A 132 14.91 8.22 4.31
C ALA A 132 15.37 8.05 2.84
N ARG A 133 14.48 7.46 2.03
CA ARG A 133 14.72 7.31 0.58
C ARG A 133 14.04 8.42 -0.19
N LEU A 134 14.79 9.09 -1.07
CA LEU A 134 14.31 10.23 -1.83
C LEU A 134 14.08 9.90 -3.32
N THR A 135 13.30 10.74 -4.00
CA THR A 135 13.15 10.74 -5.46
C THR A 135 12.98 12.15 -6.00
N GLN A 136 13.50 12.41 -7.21
CA GLN A 136 13.21 13.64 -7.96
C GLN A 136 11.91 13.56 -8.76
N GLU A 137 11.32 12.36 -8.93
CA GLU A 137 10.02 12.21 -9.57
C GLU A 137 8.92 12.57 -8.57
N ILE A 138 8.61 13.87 -8.50
CA ILE A 138 7.57 14.40 -7.62
C ILE A 138 6.20 13.90 -8.06
N SER A 139 5.41 13.45 -7.10
CA SER A 139 4.01 13.07 -7.30
C SER A 139 3.12 13.75 -6.26
N LEU A 140 2.02 14.37 -6.71
CA LEU A 140 1.04 15.04 -5.86
C LEU A 140 -0.28 14.24 -5.88
N PRO A 141 -0.56 13.46 -4.83
CA PRO A 141 -1.75 12.63 -4.76
C PRO A 141 -3.01 13.45 -4.40
N GLY A 142 -3.85 13.66 -5.40
CA GLY A 142 -5.24 14.08 -5.22
C GLY A 142 -6.14 12.91 -4.83
N ARG A 143 -7.44 13.16 -4.80
CA ARG A 143 -8.43 12.13 -4.46
C ARG A 143 -8.66 11.17 -5.63
N TYR A 144 -8.87 11.72 -6.82
CA TYR A 144 -9.19 10.97 -8.02
C TYR A 144 -7.97 10.75 -8.90
N VAL A 145 -7.05 11.69 -8.91
CA VAL A 145 -5.84 11.64 -9.75
C VAL A 145 -4.58 11.92 -8.95
N VAL A 146 -3.45 11.44 -9.45
CA VAL A 146 -2.11 11.83 -9.00
C VAL A 146 -1.49 12.64 -10.12
N LEU A 147 -1.09 13.87 -9.81
CA LEU A 147 -0.35 14.73 -10.73
C LEU A 147 1.14 14.41 -10.63
N VAL A 148 1.79 14.18 -11.76
CA VAL A 148 3.25 14.01 -11.85
C VAL A 148 3.80 15.20 -12.64
N PRO A 149 4.24 16.26 -11.97
CA PRO A 149 4.60 17.50 -12.65
C PRO A 149 5.80 17.32 -13.59
N LYS A 150 5.79 18.08 -14.69
CA LYS A 150 6.85 18.12 -15.72
C LYS A 150 7.22 16.77 -16.36
N ASN A 151 6.39 15.74 -16.20
CA ASN A 151 6.62 14.43 -16.80
C ASN A 151 5.38 13.97 -17.60
N PRO A 152 5.15 14.51 -18.82
CA PRO A 152 3.94 14.23 -19.60
C PRO A 152 3.81 12.77 -20.07
N GLU A 153 4.92 12.03 -20.11
CA GLU A 153 4.98 10.62 -20.50
C GLU A 153 4.28 9.71 -19.48
N VAL A 154 4.24 10.12 -18.21
CA VAL A 154 3.53 9.38 -17.17
C VAL A 154 2.03 9.52 -17.38
N PHE A 155 1.42 8.46 -17.90
CA PHE A 155 -0.03 8.34 -17.97
C PHE A 155 -0.47 6.94 -17.56
N GLY A 156 -1.33 6.85 -16.55
CA GLY A 156 -1.80 5.58 -16.01
C GLY A 156 -3.24 5.67 -15.57
N ILE A 157 -3.99 4.58 -15.74
CA ILE A 157 -5.30 4.40 -15.12
C ILE A 157 -5.23 3.15 -14.25
N SER A 158 -5.67 3.27 -12.99
CA SER A 158 -5.70 2.16 -12.03
C SER A 158 -6.24 0.89 -12.67
N ARG A 159 -5.54 -0.23 -12.45
CA ARG A 159 -5.94 -1.55 -12.98
C ARG A 159 -7.07 -2.19 -12.17
N ARG A 160 -7.43 -1.60 -11.03
CA ARG A 160 -8.53 -2.03 -10.16
C ARG A 160 -9.89 -1.50 -10.64
N LEU A 161 -9.87 -0.59 -11.61
CA LEU A 161 -11.09 -0.08 -12.25
C LEU A 161 -11.56 -1.05 -13.34
N PRO A 162 -12.87 -1.27 -13.47
CA PRO A 162 -13.47 -2.02 -14.57
C PRO A 162 -13.07 -1.48 -15.96
N ASP A 163 -13.02 -2.34 -16.98
CA ASP A 163 -12.53 -1.95 -18.32
C ASP A 163 -13.41 -0.92 -19.04
N ASN A 164 -14.72 -0.92 -18.78
CA ASN A 164 -15.65 0.11 -19.24
C ASN A 164 -15.32 1.46 -18.59
N GLU A 165 -15.06 1.44 -17.29
CA GLU A 165 -14.77 2.64 -16.52
C GLU A 165 -13.42 3.25 -16.90
N ARG A 166 -12.40 2.40 -17.10
CA ARG A 166 -11.10 2.83 -17.61
C ARG A 166 -11.20 3.50 -18.98
N ARG A 167 -12.11 3.04 -19.85
CA ARG A 167 -12.37 3.68 -21.15
C ARG A 167 -13.03 5.05 -20.97
N ARG A 168 -14.08 5.13 -20.15
CA ARG A 168 -14.78 6.39 -19.82
C ARG A 168 -13.82 7.44 -19.29
N LEU A 169 -13.07 7.12 -18.24
CA LEU A 169 -12.11 8.02 -17.61
C LEU A 169 -10.99 8.44 -18.57
N LYS A 170 -10.53 7.54 -19.44
CA LYS A 170 -9.54 7.86 -20.48
C LYS A 170 -10.06 8.93 -21.44
N ASP A 171 -11.33 8.86 -21.84
CA ASP A 171 -11.92 9.80 -22.79
C ASP A 171 -12.21 11.16 -22.14
N ILE A 172 -12.58 11.18 -20.86
CA ILE A 172 -12.69 12.43 -20.08
C ILE A 172 -11.30 13.10 -19.97
N LEU A 173 -10.27 12.36 -19.54
CA LEU A 173 -8.94 12.92 -19.26
C LEU A 173 -8.21 13.41 -20.50
N LYS A 174 -8.52 12.90 -21.70
CA LYS A 174 -7.99 13.49 -22.95
C LYS A 174 -8.33 14.96 -23.10
N LYS A 175 -9.44 15.43 -22.52
CA LYS A 175 -9.92 16.81 -22.62
C LYS A 175 -9.35 17.71 -21.52
N VAL A 176 -9.09 17.13 -20.34
CA VAL A 176 -8.75 17.88 -19.12
C VAL A 176 -7.25 17.80 -18.78
N LYS A 177 -6.50 16.81 -19.31
CA LYS A 177 -5.08 16.61 -18.98
C LYS A 177 -4.23 17.83 -19.40
N PRO A 178 -3.46 18.43 -18.46
CA PRO A 178 -2.46 19.44 -18.79
C PRO A 178 -1.33 18.85 -19.64
N ALA A 179 -0.92 19.55 -20.70
CA ALA A 179 0.08 19.04 -21.66
C ALA A 179 1.48 18.83 -21.03
N GLU A 180 1.83 19.60 -20.00
CA GLU A 180 3.15 19.58 -19.38
C GLU A 180 3.29 18.54 -18.26
N HIS A 181 2.19 17.89 -17.83
CA HIS A 181 2.17 17.07 -16.61
C HIS A 181 1.70 15.66 -16.90
N GLY A 182 2.24 14.70 -16.14
CA GLY A 182 1.78 13.33 -16.10
C GLY A 182 0.58 13.17 -15.17
N LEU A 183 -0.21 12.13 -15.40
CA LEU A 183 -1.42 11.85 -14.63
C LEU A 183 -1.62 10.36 -14.39
N ILE A 184 -1.94 10.00 -13.15
CA ILE A 184 -2.32 8.64 -12.78
C ILE A 184 -3.71 8.65 -12.13
N VAL A 185 -4.66 7.96 -12.74
CA VAL A 185 -6.04 7.87 -12.22
C VAL A 185 -6.11 6.82 -11.12
N ARG A 186 -6.67 7.20 -9.98
CA ARG A 186 -6.83 6.39 -8.77
C ARG A 186 -8.13 5.58 -8.83
N THR A 187 -8.20 4.55 -7.99
CA THR A 187 -9.40 3.70 -7.86
C THR A 187 -10.62 4.46 -7.32
N ALA A 188 -10.40 5.55 -6.59
CA ALA A 188 -11.45 6.43 -6.07
C ALA A 188 -12.15 7.24 -7.17
N ALA A 189 -11.58 7.31 -8.39
CA ALA A 189 -12.21 7.97 -9.54
C ALA A 189 -13.34 7.17 -10.18
N ASP A 190 -13.67 5.99 -9.63
CA ASP A 190 -14.78 5.16 -10.11
C ASP A 190 -16.10 5.91 -9.93
N GLY A 191 -16.82 6.13 -11.02
CA GLY A 191 -18.07 6.89 -11.04
C GLY A 191 -17.90 8.41 -11.02
N ALA A 192 -16.71 8.95 -10.80
CA ALA A 192 -16.45 10.40 -10.78
C ALA A 192 -16.73 11.03 -12.14
N ASP A 193 -17.32 12.22 -12.16
CA ASP A 193 -17.63 12.90 -13.42
C ASP A 193 -16.43 13.75 -13.93
N ALA A 194 -16.66 14.51 -15.00
CA ALA A 194 -15.61 15.35 -15.57
C ALA A 194 -15.30 16.57 -14.70
N GLU A 195 -16.30 17.08 -13.97
CA GLU A 195 -16.17 18.26 -13.11
C GLU A 195 -15.35 17.90 -11.87
N ASP A 196 -15.62 16.75 -11.25
CA ASP A 196 -14.86 16.18 -10.15
C ASP A 196 -13.36 16.03 -10.48
N LEU A 197 -13.08 15.43 -11.64
CA LEU A 197 -11.70 15.22 -12.10
C LEU A 197 -11.00 16.53 -12.41
N GLN A 198 -11.72 17.49 -12.99
CA GLN A 198 -11.18 18.80 -13.31
C GLN A 198 -10.87 19.60 -12.04
N ALA A 199 -11.77 19.61 -11.07
CA ALA A 199 -11.57 20.29 -9.79
C ALA A 199 -10.36 19.72 -9.03
N ASP A 200 -10.20 18.38 -8.99
CA ASP A 200 -9.05 17.75 -8.36
C ASP A 200 -7.73 18.11 -9.10
N LEU A 201 -7.74 18.14 -10.44
CA LEU A 201 -6.59 18.55 -11.25
C LEU A 201 -6.20 20.02 -11.03
N GLU A 202 -7.16 20.93 -11.04
CA GLU A 202 -6.93 22.36 -10.84
C GLU A 202 -6.33 22.63 -9.45
N ARG A 203 -6.85 21.97 -8.41
CA ARG A 203 -6.31 22.05 -7.06
C ARG A 203 -4.84 21.60 -6.99
N LEU A 204 -4.52 20.45 -7.59
CA LEU A 204 -3.15 19.94 -7.65
C LEU A 204 -2.22 20.85 -8.47
N ALA A 205 -2.73 21.48 -9.53
CA ALA A 205 -1.96 22.43 -10.34
C ALA A 205 -1.62 23.71 -9.56
N VAL A 206 -2.57 24.24 -8.78
CA VAL A 206 -2.34 25.38 -7.89
C VAL A 206 -1.30 25.04 -6.82
N GLU A 207 -1.42 23.87 -6.22
CA GLU A 207 -0.46 23.36 -5.23
C GLU A 207 0.95 23.22 -5.81
N TRP A 208 1.07 22.62 -7.00
CA TRP A 208 2.34 22.53 -7.71
C TRP A 208 2.94 23.92 -8.02
N ALA A 209 2.13 24.86 -8.49
CA ALA A 209 2.58 26.21 -8.78
C ALA A 209 3.12 26.93 -7.51
N ALA A 210 2.50 26.69 -6.35
CA ALA A 210 2.97 27.20 -5.06
C ALA A 210 4.32 26.58 -4.67
N ILE A 211 4.46 25.26 -4.80
CA ILE A 211 5.73 24.54 -4.56
C ILE A 211 6.83 25.07 -5.47
N GLU A 212 6.56 25.21 -6.78
CA GLU A 212 7.56 25.68 -7.74
C GLU A 212 8.01 27.12 -7.44
N LYS A 213 7.06 28.00 -7.10
CA LYS A 213 7.35 29.38 -6.70
C LYS A 213 8.17 29.44 -5.42
N SER A 214 7.89 28.57 -4.44
CA SER A 214 8.62 28.49 -3.18
C SER A 214 10.03 27.92 -3.38
N ALA A 215 10.20 26.93 -4.26
CA ALA A 215 11.50 26.37 -4.64
C ALA A 215 12.43 27.41 -5.27
N LYS A 216 11.88 28.33 -6.09
CA LYS A 216 12.65 29.43 -6.72
C LYS A 216 13.10 30.52 -5.74
N ARG A 217 12.42 30.71 -4.60
CA ARG A 217 12.58 31.87 -3.69
C ARG A 217 13.22 31.54 -2.33
N GLY A 218 13.78 30.35 -2.15
CA GLY A 218 14.35 29.90 -0.87
C GLY A 218 15.81 29.43 -0.97
N LYS A 219 16.46 29.32 0.19
CA LYS A 219 17.73 28.60 0.33
C LYS A 219 17.42 27.16 0.78
N ALA A 220 18.15 26.19 0.23
CA ALA A 220 18.16 24.82 0.71
C ALA A 220 19.03 24.70 1.99
N PRO A 221 18.73 23.76 2.90
CA PRO A 221 17.59 22.84 2.90
C PRO A 221 16.31 23.47 3.45
N ARG A 222 15.14 23.13 2.89
CA ARG A 222 13.82 23.52 3.45
C ARG A 222 12.67 22.63 2.98
N VAL A 223 11.65 22.51 3.81
CA VAL A 223 10.36 21.92 3.43
C VAL A 223 9.63 22.89 2.48
N LEU A 224 9.04 22.36 1.41
CA LEU A 224 8.19 23.09 0.46
C LEU A 224 6.73 22.67 0.51
N TYR A 225 6.48 21.40 0.85
CA TYR A 225 5.15 20.83 1.02
C TYR A 225 5.21 19.72 2.07
N GLU A 226 4.22 19.72 2.94
CA GLU A 226 4.00 18.67 3.93
C GLU A 226 2.76 17.88 3.53
N GLU A 227 2.92 16.57 3.44
CA GLU A 227 1.82 15.67 3.17
C GLU A 227 0.88 15.66 4.39
N PRO A 228 -0.45 15.63 4.17
CA PRO A 228 -1.40 15.55 5.27
C PRO A 228 -1.14 14.37 6.21
N GLU A 229 -1.57 14.51 7.45
CA GLU A 229 -1.48 13.46 8.45
C GLU A 229 -2.21 12.17 8.03
N LEU A 230 -1.84 11.04 8.64
CA LEU A 230 -2.36 9.73 8.27
C LEU A 230 -3.88 9.68 8.19
N THR A 231 -4.58 10.32 9.13
CA THR A 231 -6.05 10.37 9.16
C THR A 231 -6.61 10.95 7.88
N VAL A 232 -6.12 12.11 7.44
CA VAL A 232 -6.55 12.74 6.18
C VAL A 232 -6.14 11.90 4.97
N ARG A 233 -4.95 11.29 4.98
CA ARG A 233 -4.50 10.39 3.89
C ARG A 233 -5.39 9.16 3.75
N VAL A 234 -5.75 8.52 4.86
CA VAL A 234 -6.62 7.34 4.87
C VAL A 234 -8.01 7.72 4.38
N VAL A 235 -8.55 8.87 4.80
CA VAL A 235 -9.82 9.39 4.28
C VAL A 235 -9.74 9.66 2.78
N ARG A 236 -8.69 10.34 2.29
CA ARG A 236 -8.47 10.60 0.85
C ARG A 236 -8.45 9.31 0.03
N ASP A 237 -7.77 8.30 0.52
CA ASP A 237 -7.41 7.10 -0.24
C ASP A 237 -8.48 6.00 -0.14
N LEU A 238 -9.22 5.95 0.98
CA LEU A 238 -10.19 4.90 1.27
C LEU A 238 -11.64 5.36 1.17
N PHE A 239 -11.98 6.48 1.80
CA PHE A 239 -13.37 6.90 1.99
C PHE A 239 -13.97 7.33 0.65
N THR A 240 -14.76 6.45 0.04
CA THR A 240 -15.34 6.61 -1.30
C THR A 240 -16.84 6.37 -1.25
N GLU A 241 -17.57 7.11 -2.09
CA GLU A 241 -19.03 7.15 -2.08
C GLU A 241 -19.65 5.75 -2.31
N GLY A 242 -19.07 4.98 -3.22
CA GLY A 242 -19.57 3.65 -3.59
C GLY A 242 -19.18 2.50 -2.64
N GLU A 243 -18.24 2.69 -1.72
CA GLU A 243 -17.80 1.64 -0.78
C GLU A 243 -18.22 1.92 0.67
N PHE A 244 -18.36 3.19 1.06
CA PHE A 244 -18.62 3.57 2.45
C PHE A 244 -20.04 4.08 2.67
N LYS A 245 -20.71 3.51 3.65
CA LYS A 245 -22.01 3.96 4.18
C LYS A 245 -21.84 5.24 4.98
N GLU A 246 -20.89 5.24 5.91
CA GLU A 246 -20.63 6.37 6.81
C GLU A 246 -19.18 6.36 7.33
N MET A 247 -18.75 7.50 7.83
CA MET A 247 -17.58 7.67 8.69
C MET A 247 -18.05 8.21 10.04
N VAL A 248 -17.62 7.58 11.13
CA VAL A 248 -18.03 7.92 12.49
C VAL A 248 -16.80 8.25 13.32
N THR A 249 -16.83 9.38 14.02
CA THR A 249 -15.76 9.79 14.93
C THR A 249 -16.32 10.27 16.26
N ASP A 250 -15.61 9.99 17.36
CA ASP A 250 -15.91 10.51 18.70
C ASP A 250 -14.97 11.66 19.13
N SER A 251 -14.03 12.06 18.28
CA SER A 251 -13.20 13.26 18.49
C SER A 251 -13.71 14.47 17.68
N PRO A 252 -14.03 15.61 18.33
CA PRO A 252 -14.39 16.85 17.65
C PRO A 252 -13.27 17.40 16.77
N ALA A 253 -12.00 17.26 17.19
CA ALA A 253 -10.84 17.71 16.42
C ALA A 253 -10.70 16.93 15.11
N ILE A 254 -10.90 15.60 15.17
CA ILE A 254 -10.92 14.75 13.98
C ILE A 254 -12.08 15.13 13.05
N PHE A 255 -13.27 15.35 13.62
CA PHE A 255 -14.45 15.74 12.84
C PHE A 255 -14.21 17.05 12.06
N GLU A 256 -13.71 18.09 12.72
CA GLU A 256 -13.38 19.38 12.09
C GLU A 256 -12.31 19.24 11.00
N ARG A 257 -11.22 18.51 11.30
CA ARG A 257 -10.12 18.29 10.34
C ARG A 257 -10.58 17.53 9.10
N VAL A 258 -11.36 16.46 9.25
CA VAL A 258 -11.87 15.67 8.13
C VAL A 258 -12.91 16.43 7.32
N THR A 259 -13.84 17.12 7.98
CA THR A 259 -14.87 17.90 7.27
C THR A 259 -14.26 19.08 6.51
N SER A 260 -13.29 19.78 7.10
CA SER A 260 -12.54 20.85 6.41
C SER A 260 -11.83 20.33 5.15
N TYR A 261 -11.22 19.14 5.24
CA TYR A 261 -10.61 18.49 4.08
C TYR A 261 -11.65 18.16 3.01
N LEU A 262 -12.73 17.45 3.38
CA LEU A 262 -13.77 17.02 2.44
C LEU A 262 -14.51 18.19 1.78
N GLN A 263 -14.73 19.31 2.49
CA GLN A 263 -15.32 20.52 1.91
C GLN A 263 -14.53 21.04 0.69
N SER A 264 -13.21 20.86 0.69
CA SER A 264 -12.35 21.31 -0.41
C SER A 264 -12.14 20.28 -1.52
N VAL A 265 -12.41 18.99 -1.26
CA VAL A 265 -12.01 17.89 -2.16
C VAL A 265 -13.17 17.00 -2.62
N ALA A 266 -14.14 16.73 -1.75
CA ALA A 266 -15.29 15.88 -2.03
C ALA A 266 -16.47 16.25 -1.12
N PRO A 267 -17.19 17.35 -1.44
CA PRO A 267 -18.29 17.85 -0.61
C PRO A 267 -19.46 16.88 -0.48
N ASP A 268 -19.67 16.02 -1.48
CA ASP A 268 -20.66 14.95 -1.52
C ASP A 268 -20.55 14.01 -0.31
N LEU A 269 -19.32 13.69 0.10
CA LEU A 269 -19.05 12.81 1.23
C LEU A 269 -19.34 13.41 2.60
N LEU A 270 -19.50 14.74 2.72
CA LEU A 270 -19.73 15.40 4.01
C LEU A 270 -20.98 14.86 4.70
N SER A 271 -22.01 14.54 3.91
CA SER A 271 -23.28 13.97 4.39
C SER A 271 -23.11 12.62 5.10
N LYS A 272 -22.00 11.91 4.85
CA LYS A 272 -21.68 10.61 5.42
C LYS A 272 -20.77 10.68 6.65
N VAL A 273 -20.30 11.86 7.03
CA VAL A 273 -19.47 12.04 8.23
C VAL A 273 -20.35 12.37 9.42
N ARG A 274 -20.27 11.56 10.47
CA ARG A 274 -21.11 11.67 11.66
C ARG A 274 -20.27 11.72 12.93
N MET A 275 -20.65 12.61 13.83
CA MET A 275 -20.13 12.62 15.20
C MET A 275 -20.85 11.54 16.03
N HIS A 276 -20.09 10.72 16.75
CA HIS A 276 -20.61 9.77 17.71
C HIS A 276 -20.89 10.47 19.05
N ASP A 277 -22.09 10.27 19.58
CA ASP A 277 -22.60 10.86 20.82
C ASP A 277 -22.95 9.80 21.88
N GLY A 278 -22.61 8.53 21.62
CA GLY A 278 -22.84 7.43 22.54
C GLY A 278 -21.95 7.50 23.79
N LYS A 279 -22.40 6.84 24.86
CA LYS A 279 -21.66 6.77 26.14
C LYS A 279 -20.38 5.94 26.06
N LEU A 280 -20.39 4.91 25.21
CA LEU A 280 -19.21 4.07 24.97
C LEU A 280 -18.37 4.68 23.85
N PRO A 281 -17.03 4.54 23.89
CA PRO A 281 -16.16 4.91 22.78
C PRO A 281 -16.63 4.32 21.45
N VAL A 282 -16.32 4.99 20.33
CA VAL A 282 -16.83 4.58 19.02
C VAL A 282 -16.39 3.16 18.66
N LEU A 283 -15.14 2.78 18.94
CA LEU A 283 -14.65 1.42 18.64
C LEU A 283 -15.34 0.33 19.47
N GLU A 284 -15.72 0.64 20.72
CA GLU A 284 -16.46 -0.30 21.57
C GLU A 284 -17.91 -0.44 21.13
N THR A 285 -18.55 0.67 20.77
CA THR A 285 -19.94 0.68 20.29
C THR A 285 -20.14 -0.23 19.07
N TYR A 286 -19.15 -0.29 18.18
CA TYR A 286 -19.17 -1.11 16.98
C TYR A 286 -18.45 -2.46 17.13
N HIS A 287 -18.07 -2.86 18.35
CA HIS A 287 -17.33 -4.10 18.64
C HIS A 287 -16.01 -4.25 17.84
N ALA A 288 -15.38 -3.13 17.47
CA ALA A 288 -14.09 -3.13 16.79
C ALA A 288 -12.95 -3.44 17.77
N THR A 289 -13.01 -2.94 19.01
CA THR A 289 -11.99 -3.16 20.05
C THR A 289 -11.72 -4.66 20.29
N GLU A 290 -12.76 -5.47 20.44
CA GLU A 290 -12.63 -6.93 20.62
C GLU A 290 -11.96 -7.61 19.42
N GLN A 291 -12.26 -7.13 18.20
CA GLN A 291 -11.68 -7.68 16.98
C GLN A 291 -10.20 -7.28 16.82
N ILE A 292 -9.83 -6.08 17.25
CA ILE A 292 -8.43 -5.63 17.30
C ILE A 292 -7.63 -6.53 18.26
N HIS A 293 -8.15 -6.80 19.46
CA HIS A 293 -7.48 -7.70 20.41
C HIS A 293 -7.33 -9.12 19.86
N LYS A 294 -8.38 -9.68 19.24
CA LYS A 294 -8.30 -10.97 18.54
C LYS A 294 -7.28 -10.96 17.41
N ALA A 295 -7.10 -9.84 16.71
CA ALA A 295 -6.12 -9.70 15.65
C ALA A 295 -4.66 -9.60 16.16
N LEU A 296 -4.43 -9.42 17.46
CA LEU A 296 -3.11 -9.52 18.07
C LEU A 296 -2.75 -10.97 18.44
N GLU A 297 -3.74 -11.87 18.52
CA GLU A 297 -3.49 -13.27 18.86
C GLU A 297 -2.71 -13.99 17.76
N ARG A 298 -1.84 -14.91 18.17
CA ARG A 298 -1.09 -15.80 17.25
C ARG A 298 -2.01 -16.74 16.47
N LYS A 299 -3.12 -17.16 17.07
CA LYS A 299 -4.07 -18.13 16.52
C LYS A 299 -5.36 -17.42 16.10
N VAL A 300 -5.88 -17.76 14.92
CA VAL A 300 -7.13 -17.20 14.39
C VAL A 300 -8.08 -18.35 14.05
N TRP A 301 -9.27 -18.34 14.62
CA TRP A 301 -10.26 -19.39 14.40
C TRP A 301 -11.06 -19.18 13.12
N LEU A 302 -11.32 -20.27 12.41
CA LEU A 302 -12.15 -20.30 11.21
C LEU A 302 -13.60 -20.68 11.59
N PRO A 303 -14.61 -20.27 10.80
CA PRO A 303 -16.02 -20.56 11.07
C PRO A 303 -16.32 -22.05 11.23
N SER A 304 -15.63 -22.90 10.46
CA SER A 304 -15.78 -24.36 10.51
C SER A 304 -15.22 -25.04 11.77
N GLY A 305 -14.44 -24.33 12.60
CA GLY A 305 -13.75 -24.88 13.76
C GLY A 305 -12.29 -25.26 13.52
N GLY A 306 -11.79 -25.04 12.29
CA GLY A 306 -10.37 -24.97 11.99
C GLY A 306 -9.73 -23.69 12.51
N TYR A 307 -8.43 -23.53 12.29
CA TYR A 307 -7.73 -22.30 12.67
C TYR A 307 -6.46 -22.11 11.83
N VAL A 308 -6.02 -20.87 11.72
CA VAL A 308 -4.71 -20.52 11.18
C VAL A 308 -3.80 -20.01 12.29
N VAL A 309 -2.51 -20.30 12.17
CA VAL A 309 -1.46 -19.84 13.08
C VAL A 309 -0.54 -18.92 12.29
N ILE A 310 -0.30 -17.71 12.79
CA ILE A 310 0.51 -16.70 12.11
C ILE A 310 1.78 -16.48 12.92
N ASP A 311 2.93 -16.87 12.35
CA ASP A 311 4.25 -16.71 12.95
C ASP A 311 5.11 -15.74 12.14
N ARG A 312 5.76 -14.80 12.83
CA ARG A 312 6.70 -13.87 12.20
C ARG A 312 8.12 -14.30 12.51
N THR A 313 8.91 -14.43 11.46
CA THR A 313 10.36 -14.62 11.54
C THR A 313 11.06 -13.31 11.17
N GLU A 314 12.39 -13.32 11.19
CA GLU A 314 13.20 -12.18 10.76
C GLU A 314 12.97 -11.80 9.29
N ALA A 315 12.85 -12.80 8.41
CA ALA A 315 12.83 -12.59 6.96
C ALA A 315 11.43 -12.70 6.34
N MET A 316 10.54 -13.49 6.94
CA MET A 316 9.23 -13.82 6.37
C MET A 316 8.17 -14.12 7.43
N THR A 317 6.91 -14.06 7.02
CA THR A 317 5.78 -14.53 7.84
C THR A 317 5.36 -15.92 7.36
N VAL A 318 5.19 -16.85 8.29
CA VAL A 318 4.71 -18.21 8.02
C VAL A 318 3.30 -18.35 8.57
N ILE A 319 2.40 -18.94 7.79
CA ILE A 319 1.02 -19.18 8.17
C ILE A 319 0.70 -20.66 7.99
N ASP A 320 0.27 -21.30 9.07
CA ASP A 320 -0.07 -22.73 9.11
C ASP A 320 -1.58 -22.92 9.26
N VAL A 321 -2.18 -23.82 8.48
CA VAL A 321 -3.64 -24.07 8.46
C VAL A 321 -3.97 -25.42 9.09
N ASN A 322 -4.91 -25.42 10.05
CA ASN A 322 -5.31 -26.62 10.78
C ASN A 322 -6.82 -26.86 10.71
N THR A 323 -7.22 -28.13 10.55
CA THR A 323 -8.65 -28.53 10.61
C THR A 323 -9.26 -28.39 12.01
N GLY A 324 -8.45 -28.46 13.07
CA GLY A 324 -8.92 -28.29 14.45
C GLY A 324 -10.06 -29.24 14.80
N LYS A 325 -11.23 -28.69 15.19
CA LYS A 325 -12.43 -29.47 15.52
C LYS A 325 -13.25 -29.87 14.28
N HIS A 326 -12.88 -29.40 13.10
CA HIS A 326 -13.57 -29.66 11.84
C HIS A 326 -13.17 -31.03 11.27
N VAL A 327 -13.61 -32.10 11.94
CA VAL A 327 -13.40 -33.47 11.48
C VAL A 327 -14.71 -33.96 10.88
N GLY A 328 -14.84 -33.85 9.55
CA GLY A 328 -16.06 -34.23 8.83
C GLY A 328 -16.43 -35.71 9.03
N LYS A 329 -17.71 -36.04 8.88
CA LYS A 329 -18.23 -37.40 9.16
C LYS A 329 -18.06 -38.42 8.04
N ALA A 330 -17.75 -38.00 6.80
CA ALA A 330 -17.74 -38.93 5.65
C ALA A 330 -16.68 -38.65 4.55
N ASN A 331 -16.24 -37.40 4.33
CA ASN A 331 -15.31 -37.07 3.24
C ASN A 331 -14.20 -36.12 3.71
N LEU A 332 -13.01 -36.69 3.96
CA LEU A 332 -11.85 -35.93 4.46
C LEU A 332 -11.39 -34.87 3.45
N GLU A 333 -11.34 -35.21 2.15
CA GLU A 333 -10.85 -34.31 1.09
C GLU A 333 -11.72 -33.05 0.96
N GLU A 334 -13.04 -33.20 1.05
CA GLU A 334 -13.99 -32.08 1.00
C GLU A 334 -13.88 -31.20 2.25
N THR A 335 -13.72 -31.83 3.41
CA THR A 335 -13.48 -31.14 4.69
C THR A 335 -12.22 -30.28 4.61
N VAL A 336 -11.11 -30.86 4.13
CA VAL A 336 -9.82 -30.19 3.94
C VAL A 336 -9.95 -29.03 2.95
N THR A 337 -10.56 -29.27 1.79
CA THR A 337 -10.73 -28.24 0.76
C THR A 337 -11.56 -27.07 1.30
N LYS A 338 -12.63 -27.35 2.06
CA LYS A 338 -13.46 -26.31 2.68
C LYS A 338 -12.66 -25.50 3.70
N THR A 339 -11.90 -26.16 4.58
CA THR A 339 -11.05 -25.47 5.57
C THR A 339 -10.00 -24.59 4.89
N ASN A 340 -9.33 -25.07 3.84
CA ASN A 340 -8.34 -24.28 3.11
C ASN A 340 -8.95 -23.08 2.38
N VAL A 341 -10.16 -23.21 1.83
CA VAL A 341 -10.89 -22.09 1.23
C VAL A 341 -11.24 -21.03 2.27
N GLU A 342 -11.79 -21.43 3.42
CA GLU A 342 -12.07 -20.52 4.55
C GLU A 342 -10.77 -19.85 5.06
N ALA A 343 -9.69 -20.62 5.15
CA ALA A 343 -8.37 -20.11 5.54
C ALA A 343 -7.85 -19.09 4.53
N ALA A 344 -8.01 -19.32 3.22
CA ALA A 344 -7.54 -18.38 2.19
C ALA A 344 -8.22 -17.01 2.30
N GLU A 345 -9.54 -16.98 2.53
CA GLU A 345 -10.30 -15.74 2.75
C GLU A 345 -9.86 -15.03 4.03
N GLU A 346 -9.76 -15.78 5.13
CA GLU A 346 -9.37 -15.24 6.43
C GLU A 346 -7.93 -14.76 6.46
N ILE A 347 -7.00 -15.47 5.80
CA ILE A 347 -5.61 -15.04 5.66
C ILE A 347 -5.53 -13.71 4.91
N ALA A 348 -6.21 -13.57 3.77
CA ALA A 348 -6.23 -12.32 3.03
C ALA A 348 -6.74 -11.14 3.88
N ARG A 349 -7.76 -11.39 4.71
CA ARG A 349 -8.28 -10.41 5.68
C ARG A 349 -7.26 -10.07 6.76
N GLN A 350 -6.62 -11.07 7.37
CA GLN A 350 -5.61 -10.89 8.42
C GLN A 350 -4.37 -10.17 7.92
N LEU A 351 -3.93 -10.42 6.67
CA LEU A 351 -2.82 -9.70 6.06
C LEU A 351 -3.10 -8.19 5.95
N ARG A 352 -4.33 -7.80 5.61
CA ARG A 352 -4.76 -6.40 5.59
C ARG A 352 -4.89 -5.84 7.01
N LEU A 353 -5.64 -6.51 7.87
CA LEU A 353 -5.94 -6.07 9.23
C LEU A 353 -4.68 -5.88 10.07
N ARG A 354 -3.71 -6.79 9.95
CA ARG A 354 -2.45 -6.74 10.71
C ARG A 354 -1.34 -5.96 10.00
N ASP A 355 -1.62 -5.43 8.80
CA ASP A 355 -0.67 -4.87 7.83
C ASP A 355 0.63 -5.70 7.69
N ILE A 356 0.48 -7.01 7.48
CA ILE A 356 1.61 -7.92 7.27
C ILE A 356 2.15 -7.70 5.85
N GLY A 357 3.44 -7.42 5.71
CA GLY A 357 4.12 -7.24 4.43
C GLY A 357 5.43 -8.00 4.36
N GLY A 358 6.00 -8.09 3.16
CA GLY A 358 7.19 -8.88 2.86
C GLY A 358 6.85 -10.20 2.17
N ILE A 359 7.68 -11.21 2.42
CA ILE A 359 7.47 -12.58 1.97
C ILE A 359 6.58 -13.28 2.99
N ILE A 360 5.51 -13.90 2.51
CA ILE A 360 4.55 -14.66 3.30
C ILE A 360 4.46 -16.06 2.71
N ILE A 361 4.64 -17.06 3.55
CA ILE A 361 4.54 -18.48 3.21
C ILE A 361 3.30 -19.04 3.89
N ILE A 362 2.45 -19.72 3.14
CA ILE A 362 1.22 -20.33 3.63
C ILE A 362 1.31 -21.83 3.42
N ASP A 363 1.25 -22.58 4.52
CA ASP A 363 1.19 -24.03 4.57
C ASP A 363 -0.27 -24.45 4.68
N PHE A 364 -0.88 -24.74 3.52
CA PHE A 364 -2.24 -25.27 3.47
C PHE A 364 -2.22 -26.77 3.74
N ILE A 365 -3.34 -27.28 4.25
CA ILE A 365 -3.49 -28.72 4.48
C ILE A 365 -3.42 -29.45 3.14
N ASP A 366 -2.66 -30.55 3.08
CA ASP A 366 -2.45 -31.33 1.86
C ASP A 366 -3.75 -31.70 1.15
N MET A 367 -3.81 -31.41 -0.16
CA MET A 367 -4.93 -31.75 -1.03
C MET A 367 -4.47 -32.70 -2.12
N LEU A 368 -5.22 -33.79 -2.35
CA LEU A 368 -4.88 -34.80 -3.34
C LEU A 368 -5.22 -34.37 -4.76
N LEU A 369 -6.29 -33.60 -4.92
CA LEU A 369 -6.80 -33.22 -6.24
C LEU A 369 -6.31 -31.83 -6.64
N GLU A 370 -5.72 -31.73 -7.84
CA GLU A 370 -5.20 -30.45 -8.36
C GLU A 370 -6.29 -29.38 -8.47
N ARG A 371 -7.52 -29.77 -8.83
CA ARG A 371 -8.67 -28.85 -8.85
C ARG A 371 -8.95 -28.18 -7.49
N ASN A 372 -8.64 -28.85 -6.38
CA ASN A 372 -8.85 -28.32 -5.03
C ASN A 372 -7.77 -27.29 -4.69
N LYS A 373 -6.51 -27.58 -5.06
CA LYS A 373 -5.39 -26.63 -4.99
C LYS A 373 -5.68 -25.37 -5.79
N ASP A 374 -6.08 -25.51 -7.05
CA ASP A 374 -6.45 -24.40 -7.92
C ASP A 374 -7.57 -23.55 -7.28
N LYS A 375 -8.59 -24.19 -6.70
CA LYS A 375 -9.68 -23.50 -6.03
C LYS A 375 -9.19 -22.64 -4.86
N VAL A 376 -8.29 -23.16 -4.03
CA VAL A 376 -7.72 -22.41 -2.90
C VAL A 376 -6.87 -21.24 -3.39
N VAL A 377 -5.99 -21.46 -4.39
CA VAL A 377 -5.17 -20.41 -4.99
C VAL A 377 -6.04 -19.29 -5.57
N GLN A 378 -7.10 -19.64 -6.30
CA GLN A 378 -8.01 -18.65 -6.88
C GLN A 378 -8.81 -17.90 -5.82
N THR A 379 -9.23 -18.59 -4.75
CA THR A 379 -9.90 -17.95 -3.62
C THR A 379 -8.99 -16.90 -2.99
N LEU A 380 -7.71 -17.25 -2.74
CA LEU A 380 -6.73 -16.32 -2.20
C LEU A 380 -6.45 -15.16 -3.16
N LYS A 381 -6.27 -15.42 -4.46
CA LYS A 381 -6.09 -14.38 -5.49
C LYS A 381 -7.26 -13.38 -5.50
N ASN A 382 -8.50 -13.87 -5.41
CA ASN A 382 -9.70 -13.04 -5.36
C ASN A 382 -9.79 -12.23 -4.06
N ALA A 383 -9.58 -12.86 -2.90
CA ALA A 383 -9.63 -12.19 -1.60
C ALA A 383 -8.52 -11.14 -1.44
N MET A 384 -7.35 -11.36 -2.05
CA MET A 384 -6.24 -10.41 -2.10
C MET A 384 -6.46 -9.27 -3.12
N ALA A 385 -7.34 -9.43 -4.12
CA ALA A 385 -7.62 -8.37 -5.11
C ALA A 385 -8.28 -7.14 -4.48
N VAL A 386 -9.03 -7.34 -3.39
CA VAL A 386 -9.66 -6.27 -2.59
C VAL A 386 -8.60 -5.40 -1.89
N ASP A 387 -7.46 -5.98 -1.49
CA ASP A 387 -6.40 -5.27 -0.79
C ASP A 387 -5.76 -4.19 -1.67
N LYS A 388 -5.80 -2.93 -1.23
CA LYS A 388 -5.23 -1.77 -1.94
C LYS A 388 -3.70 -1.80 -2.02
N THR A 389 -3.05 -2.53 -1.13
CA THR A 389 -1.60 -2.75 -1.15
C THR A 389 -1.21 -3.66 -2.31
N ARG A 390 -0.10 -3.35 -2.99
CA ARG A 390 0.41 -4.19 -4.06
C ARG A 390 0.83 -5.55 -3.50
N SER A 391 0.21 -6.60 -4.01
CA SER A 391 0.51 -7.98 -3.68
C SER A 391 0.66 -8.84 -4.93
N GLN A 392 1.27 -10.00 -4.76
CA GLN A 392 1.35 -11.05 -5.77
C GLN A 392 1.24 -12.40 -5.08
N VAL A 393 0.29 -13.21 -5.54
CA VAL A 393 0.03 -14.57 -5.08
C VAL A 393 0.59 -15.52 -6.13
N PHE A 394 1.49 -16.42 -5.73
CA PHE A 394 2.05 -17.45 -6.60
C PHE A 394 1.25 -18.74 -6.48
N ASP A 395 1.51 -19.68 -7.39
CA ASP A 395 0.89 -20.99 -7.33
C ASP A 395 1.56 -21.86 -6.24
N ILE A 396 0.91 -22.95 -5.85
CA ILE A 396 1.44 -23.87 -4.83
C ILE A 396 2.71 -24.53 -5.37
N SER A 397 3.78 -24.46 -4.57
CA SER A 397 5.07 -25.07 -4.89
C SER A 397 5.01 -26.60 -4.84
N PRO A 398 6.00 -27.32 -5.40
CA PRO A 398 6.10 -28.77 -5.26
C PRO A 398 6.21 -29.25 -3.80
N LEU A 399 6.56 -28.36 -2.86
CA LEU A 399 6.62 -28.64 -1.43
C LEU A 399 5.27 -28.48 -0.71
N GLY A 400 4.20 -28.12 -1.42
CA GLY A 400 2.87 -27.87 -0.82
C GLY A 400 2.66 -26.44 -0.30
N LEU A 401 3.72 -25.62 -0.29
CA LEU A 401 3.69 -24.26 0.21
C LEU A 401 3.22 -23.26 -0.84
N LEU A 402 2.39 -22.29 -0.42
CA LEU A 402 1.98 -21.15 -1.25
C LEU A 402 2.77 -19.90 -0.85
N GLU A 403 3.30 -19.20 -1.85
CA GLU A 403 4.06 -17.96 -1.65
C GLU A 403 3.21 -16.72 -1.97
N VAL A 404 3.27 -15.71 -1.10
CA VAL A 404 2.69 -14.39 -1.32
C VAL A 404 3.74 -13.32 -1.07
N THR A 405 3.81 -12.33 -1.95
CA THR A 405 4.54 -11.09 -1.66
C THR A 405 3.54 -9.95 -1.48
N ARG A 406 3.69 -9.17 -0.41
CA ARG A 406 2.86 -7.99 -0.14
C ARG A 406 3.76 -6.80 0.20
N LYS A 407 3.57 -5.65 -0.44
CA LYS A 407 4.39 -4.46 -0.17
C LYS A 407 4.23 -4.05 1.31
N ARG A 408 5.33 -3.79 2.00
CA ARG A 408 5.30 -3.23 3.36
C ARG A 408 4.98 -1.73 3.29
N VAL A 409 3.87 -1.33 3.92
CA VAL A 409 3.38 0.07 3.92
C VAL A 409 3.62 0.71 5.28
N SER A 410 3.37 -0.01 6.37
CA SER A 410 3.65 0.48 7.73
C SER A 410 4.40 -0.56 8.57
N ALA A 411 4.54 -0.27 9.86
CA ALA A 411 5.16 -1.18 10.81
C ALA A 411 4.34 -2.46 11.02
N GLY A 412 3.00 -2.37 10.97
CA GLY A 412 2.08 -3.47 11.31
C GLY A 412 1.31 -3.20 12.61
N LEU A 413 0.23 -3.96 12.81
CA LEU A 413 -0.60 -3.88 14.03
C LEU A 413 0.20 -4.32 15.26
N LEU A 414 0.84 -5.49 15.20
CA LEU A 414 1.56 -6.08 16.32
C LEU A 414 2.69 -5.16 16.81
N GLU A 415 3.52 -4.64 15.91
CA GLU A 415 4.61 -3.70 16.22
C GLU A 415 4.12 -2.40 16.86
N SER A 416 2.87 -2.02 16.59
CA SER A 416 2.29 -0.80 17.16
C SER A 416 1.76 -1.00 18.58
N PHE A 417 1.50 -2.24 18.98
CA PHE A 417 0.94 -2.62 20.28
C PHE A 417 1.85 -3.54 21.11
N SER A 418 3.10 -3.75 20.69
CA SER A 418 4.04 -4.61 21.41
C SER A 418 5.46 -4.05 21.42
N GLU A 419 6.23 -4.50 22.41
CA GLU A 419 7.67 -4.30 22.52
C GLU A 419 8.36 -5.67 22.58
N THR A 420 9.62 -5.73 22.17
CA THR A 420 10.39 -6.97 22.24
C THR A 420 10.55 -7.41 23.69
N CYS A 421 10.25 -8.69 23.97
CA CYS A 421 10.39 -9.24 25.31
C CYS A 421 11.85 -9.11 25.80
N PRO A 422 12.13 -8.45 26.94
CA PRO A 422 13.49 -8.21 27.41
C PRO A 422 14.19 -9.48 27.93
N THR A 423 13.44 -10.53 28.25
CA THR A 423 14.00 -11.77 28.80
C THR A 423 14.50 -12.72 27.72
N CYS A 424 13.68 -12.94 26.67
CA CYS A 424 14.04 -13.87 25.59
C CYS A 424 14.53 -13.16 24.33
N GLU A 425 14.50 -11.82 24.31
CA GLU A 425 14.84 -10.99 23.15
C GLU A 425 14.01 -11.37 21.91
N GLY A 426 12.74 -11.71 22.14
CA GLY A 426 11.82 -12.16 21.10
C GLY A 426 11.93 -13.64 20.70
N ARG A 427 12.85 -14.42 21.28
CA ARG A 427 13.05 -15.83 20.91
C ARG A 427 11.92 -16.77 21.35
N GLY A 428 11.19 -16.44 22.40
CA GLY A 428 10.08 -17.27 22.92
C GLY A 428 10.47 -18.65 23.46
N ILE A 429 11.77 -18.92 23.68
CA ILE A 429 12.30 -20.20 24.17
C ILE A 429 13.20 -20.03 25.39
N ILE A 430 13.19 -21.01 26.29
CA ILE A 430 14.08 -21.09 27.46
C ILE A 430 15.09 -22.21 27.20
N LEU A 431 16.39 -21.87 27.18
CA LEU A 431 17.45 -22.86 26.98
C LEU A 431 17.83 -23.50 28.31
N THR A 432 17.88 -24.83 28.34
CA THR A 432 18.42 -25.57 29.48
C THR A 432 19.88 -25.91 29.20
N HIS A 433 20.79 -25.43 30.04
CA HIS A 433 22.24 -25.61 29.88
C HIS A 433 22.82 -26.77 30.68
N LYS A 434 21.96 -27.61 31.30
CA LYS A 434 22.39 -28.87 31.89
C LYS A 434 22.58 -29.89 30.77
N LEU A 435 23.82 -30.01 30.31
CA LEU A 435 24.26 -31.03 29.35
C LEU A 435 24.38 -32.40 30.03
#